data_AF-A0A453ST32-F1
#
_entry.id   AF-A0A453ST32-F1
#
_cell.length_a   1.000
_cell.length_b   1.000
_cell.length_c   1.000
_cell.angle_alpha   90.00
_cell.angle_beta   90.00
_cell.angle_gamma   90.00
#
_symmetry.space_group_name_H-M   'P 1'
#
loop_
_entity.id
_entity.type
_entity.pdbx_description
1 polymer ?
#
loop_
_entity_poly.entity_id
_entity_poly.type
_entity_poly.pdbx_seq_one_letter_code
_entity_poly.pdbx_strand_id
1 'polypeptide(L)'
;LLLYQRLRAHAFYLQCHGPRPGSLDARYELPQLPLLTSHLPTLSSLSCFRSLHSIGGPPPIKQETQTAMAAPNALTGASVSRGGGASMSGSVTAVCPRSVVAAAPTSRTSSLRPMRCGVVGTAAPVVATAEGDDRRRFGQLAVPQGLVDELVEEALVWCSQHGLVVGDKNHPRSGKAPGVGLLHAPFALLPMSFPKVYWEQALELAPLFNELVHRVSLDGDFLQQTLARTKEVDPFTRRLLDIHSKMMELNKKEDIQLGLTRSDYMIDGATDKLLQVELNTISTSSNGLACGVSELHRNLIRHHQRELGLDPTSVVGNTAIAQHAEALATAWAEYNNQSAVVLVVVQAEERYMYDQYWITVALREMYGVTTIRKTMAEIEAEGDLRPDGTLVINGRPVAIVYFRAGYSPADYPSEAEWRARLLIERSSAIKCPSIAHHLVGTKKIQQELAKENVLERFLDNQSDIENVRKCFAGLWSLENDIIVNSAIESPELFVLKPQREGGGITSVSPCSQNVGHY
;
A
#
# COMPACT_ATOMS: atom_id res chain seq x y z
N LEU A 1 -34.72 21.42 -1.40
CA LEU A 1 -35.19 20.02 -1.60
C LEU A 1 -35.61 19.69 -3.04
N LEU A 2 -36.43 20.50 -3.73
CA LEU A 2 -36.87 20.23 -5.13
C LEU A 2 -35.75 20.28 -6.19
N LEU A 3 -34.69 21.07 -5.97
CA LEU A 3 -33.52 21.14 -6.85
C LEU A 3 -32.63 19.87 -6.77
N TYR A 4 -32.60 19.23 -5.59
CA TYR A 4 -31.85 18.00 -5.31
C TYR A 4 -32.47 16.77 -6.02
N GLN A 5 -33.80 16.74 -6.16
CA GLN A 5 -34.49 15.68 -6.89
C GLN A 5 -34.31 15.78 -8.42
N ARG A 6 -34.17 16.99 -8.98
CA ARG A 6 -33.94 17.18 -10.43
C ARG A 6 -32.51 16.82 -10.86
N LEU A 7 -31.50 17.10 -10.03
CA LEU A 7 -30.10 16.74 -10.31
C LEU A 7 -29.88 15.21 -10.27
N ARG A 8 -30.59 14.51 -9.37
CA ARG A 8 -30.50 13.04 -9.26
C ARG A 8 -31.12 12.33 -10.48
N ALA A 9 -32.21 12.86 -11.04
CA ALA A 9 -32.85 12.28 -12.23
C ALA A 9 -32.01 12.46 -13.50
N HIS A 10 -31.31 13.58 -13.65
CA HIS A 10 -30.48 13.86 -14.83
C HIS A 10 -29.17 13.05 -14.83
N ALA A 11 -28.58 12.82 -13.65
CA ALA A 11 -27.41 11.95 -13.49
C ALA A 11 -27.72 10.47 -13.75
N PHE A 12 -28.92 10.00 -13.36
CA PHE A 12 -29.33 8.61 -13.59
C PHE A 12 -29.67 8.35 -15.07
N TYR A 13 -30.24 9.32 -15.78
CA TYR A 13 -30.62 9.18 -17.19
C TYR A 13 -29.41 9.05 -18.13
N LEU A 14 -28.31 9.76 -17.84
CA LEU A 14 -27.07 9.69 -18.63
C LEU A 14 -26.22 8.45 -18.34
N GLN A 15 -26.48 7.74 -17.24
CA GLN A 15 -25.75 6.52 -16.86
C GLN A 15 -26.41 5.24 -17.39
N CYS A 16 -27.68 5.29 -17.82
CA CYS A 16 -28.44 4.10 -18.25
C CYS A 16 -28.65 3.97 -19.78
N HIS A 17 -28.49 5.03 -20.58
CA HIS A 17 -28.79 4.96 -22.02
C HIS A 17 -27.81 5.76 -22.90
N GLY A 18 -26.69 5.10 -23.24
CA GLY A 18 -25.82 5.41 -24.39
C GLY A 18 -25.72 4.18 -25.31
N PRO A 19 -25.48 4.33 -26.62
CA PRO A 19 -25.95 3.41 -27.65
C PRO A 19 -25.19 2.08 -27.70
N ARG A 20 -25.95 0.99 -27.90
CA ARG A 20 -25.42 -0.36 -28.19
C ARG A 20 -24.92 -0.45 -29.64
N PRO A 21 -23.72 -0.98 -29.89
CA PRO A 21 -23.36 -1.57 -31.18
C PRO A 21 -23.75 -3.05 -31.23
N GLY A 22 -24.17 -3.47 -32.42
CA GLY A 22 -24.84 -4.73 -32.71
C GLY A 22 -23.98 -5.99 -32.72
N SER A 23 -24.72 -7.08 -32.75
CA SER A 23 -24.35 -8.48 -32.94
C SER A 23 -23.36 -8.75 -34.07
N LEU A 24 -22.41 -9.66 -33.83
CA LEU A 24 -21.89 -10.57 -34.85
C LEU A 24 -21.39 -11.85 -34.17
N ASP A 25 -22.13 -12.93 -34.42
CA ASP A 25 -21.73 -14.32 -34.17
C ASP A 25 -20.47 -14.67 -34.96
N ALA A 26 -19.50 -15.30 -34.31
CA ALA A 26 -18.54 -16.18 -34.97
C ALA A 26 -17.97 -17.19 -33.96
N ARG A 27 -18.44 -18.44 -34.06
CA ARG A 27 -17.80 -19.61 -33.45
C ARG A 27 -16.44 -19.82 -34.12
N TYR A 28 -15.39 -19.98 -33.33
CA TYR A 28 -14.16 -20.61 -33.79
C TYR A 28 -13.66 -21.60 -32.75
N GLU A 29 -13.58 -22.86 -33.19
CA GLU A 29 -13.10 -24.02 -32.47
C GLU A 29 -11.57 -23.98 -32.30
N LEU A 30 -11.12 -24.45 -31.13
CA LEU A 30 -9.72 -24.73 -30.79
C LEU A 30 -9.17 -25.91 -31.59
N PRO A 31 -7.90 -25.86 -32.04
CA PRO A 31 -7.09 -27.05 -32.18
C PRO A 31 -6.14 -27.20 -30.98
N GLN A 32 -6.25 -28.34 -30.31
CA GLN A 32 -5.25 -28.85 -29.36
C GLN A 32 -3.96 -29.23 -30.10
N LEU A 33 -2.79 -28.89 -29.53
CA LEU A 33 -1.47 -29.46 -29.87
C LEU A 33 -0.58 -29.46 -28.60
N PRO A 34 0.45 -30.31 -28.52
CA PRO A 34 0.67 -31.20 -27.36
C PRO A 34 1.75 -30.73 -26.39
N LEU A 35 1.70 -31.33 -25.20
CA LEU A 35 2.72 -31.29 -24.15
C LEU A 35 4.13 -31.55 -24.69
N LEU A 36 5.02 -30.57 -24.51
CA LEU A 36 6.46 -30.75 -24.59
C LEU A 36 7.07 -30.50 -23.20
N THR A 37 7.47 -31.58 -22.57
CA THR A 37 8.38 -31.62 -21.43
C THR A 37 9.79 -31.29 -21.91
N SER A 38 10.41 -30.26 -21.35
CA SER A 38 11.86 -30.09 -21.44
C SER A 38 12.42 -29.44 -20.17
N HIS A 39 13.37 -30.15 -19.56
CA HIS A 39 14.22 -29.74 -18.46
C HIS A 39 14.85 -28.36 -18.67
N LEU A 40 14.81 -27.52 -17.64
CA LEU A 40 15.63 -26.30 -17.53
C LEU A 40 16.57 -26.42 -16.31
N PRO A 41 17.85 -26.01 -16.45
CA PRO A 41 18.82 -26.03 -15.36
C PRO A 41 18.57 -24.88 -14.37
N THR A 42 18.84 -25.16 -13.10
CA THR A 42 18.77 -24.21 -11.99
C THR A 42 19.79 -23.08 -12.16
N LEU A 43 19.31 -21.87 -12.45
CA LEU A 43 20.06 -20.62 -12.27
C LEU A 43 19.52 -19.93 -11.02
N SER A 44 20.34 -19.87 -9.98
CA SER A 44 20.07 -19.20 -8.72
C SER A 44 20.10 -17.67 -8.90
N SER A 45 18.94 -17.04 -9.04
CA SER A 45 18.79 -15.59 -8.90
C SER A 45 18.53 -15.24 -7.42
N LEU A 46 19.60 -15.19 -6.63
CA LEU A 46 19.60 -14.77 -5.22
C LEU A 46 20.53 -13.57 -5.07
N SER A 47 20.04 -12.37 -5.35
CA SER A 47 20.75 -11.12 -5.03
C SER A 47 19.86 -10.02 -4.47
N CYS A 48 18.53 -10.07 -4.63
CA CYS A 48 17.66 -8.97 -4.21
C CYS A 48 17.31 -8.93 -2.70
N PHE A 49 17.55 -10.02 -1.96
CA PHE A 49 17.26 -10.07 -0.51
C PHE A 49 18.48 -9.91 0.41
N ARG A 50 19.71 -9.91 -0.13
CA ARG A 50 20.91 -9.78 0.71
C ARG A 50 21.17 -8.35 1.22
N SER A 51 20.58 -7.32 0.59
CA SER A 51 20.78 -5.93 1.02
C SER A 51 20.00 -5.53 2.28
N LEU A 52 19.10 -6.38 2.79
CA LEU A 52 18.36 -6.13 4.03
C LEU A 52 19.06 -6.65 5.30
N HIS A 53 20.24 -7.29 5.20
CA HIS A 53 20.96 -7.87 6.34
C HIS A 53 22.16 -7.06 6.85
N SER A 54 22.18 -5.74 6.66
CA SER A 54 23.31 -4.90 7.06
C SER A 54 22.90 -3.64 7.83
N ILE A 55 22.01 -3.75 8.83
CA ILE A 55 21.85 -2.69 9.85
C ILE A 55 21.55 -3.34 11.21
N GLY A 56 22.49 -3.23 12.16
CA GLY A 56 22.26 -3.27 13.61
C GLY A 56 21.97 -4.63 14.25
N GLY A 57 23.02 -5.38 14.63
CA GLY A 57 22.89 -6.42 15.65
C GLY A 57 22.73 -5.81 17.06
N PRO A 58 21.96 -6.43 17.97
CA PRO A 58 21.81 -5.93 19.34
C PRO A 58 23.11 -6.11 20.16
N PRO A 59 23.37 -5.29 21.19
CA PRO A 59 24.57 -5.40 22.01
C PRO A 59 24.55 -6.67 22.88
N PRO A 60 25.72 -7.23 23.24
CA PRO A 60 25.78 -8.50 23.95
C PRO A 60 25.34 -8.37 25.41
N ILE A 61 24.42 -9.24 25.81
CA ILE A 61 24.04 -9.46 27.21
C ILE A 61 25.19 -10.24 27.89
N LYS A 62 25.70 -9.69 28.99
CA LYS A 62 26.65 -10.35 29.89
C LYS A 62 26.00 -11.58 30.51
N GLN A 63 26.51 -12.78 30.20
CA GLN A 63 26.25 -13.97 31.01
C GLN A 63 27.43 -14.18 31.96
N GLU A 64 27.11 -14.15 33.26
CA GLU A 64 28.01 -14.55 34.32
C GLU A 64 28.20 -16.07 34.31
N THR A 65 29.47 -16.45 34.39
CA THR A 65 30.01 -17.78 34.60
C THR A 65 29.49 -18.45 35.87
N GLN A 66 29.04 -19.71 35.76
CA GLN A 66 29.28 -20.72 36.78
C GLN A 66 29.71 -22.06 36.17
N THR A 67 30.52 -22.72 36.96
CA THR A 67 31.59 -23.67 36.66
C THR A 67 31.17 -25.14 36.64
N ALA A 68 31.92 -25.90 35.85
CA ALA A 68 32.40 -27.28 36.08
C ALA A 68 31.39 -28.46 36.07
N MET A 69 31.59 -29.40 35.13
CA MET A 69 32.31 -30.65 35.40
C MET A 69 32.65 -31.40 34.09
N ALA A 70 33.79 -32.08 34.12
CA ALA A 70 34.51 -32.62 32.97
C ALA A 70 34.26 -34.11 32.71
N ALA A 71 34.30 -34.45 31.41
CA ALA A 71 35.06 -35.56 30.79
C ALA A 71 34.42 -36.98 30.71
N PRO A 72 34.98 -37.90 29.90
CA PRO A 72 35.39 -37.79 28.48
C PRO A 72 34.99 -39.04 27.64
N ASN A 73 35.23 -39.02 26.32
CA ASN A 73 35.73 -40.16 25.50
C ASN A 73 35.91 -39.65 24.04
N ALA A 74 37.14 -39.41 23.56
CA ALA A 74 38.14 -40.39 23.09
C ALA A 74 37.75 -41.06 21.76
N LEU A 75 38.43 -40.69 20.67
CA LEU A 75 39.39 -41.54 19.95
C LEU A 75 39.73 -40.99 18.55
N THR A 76 41.03 -40.76 18.35
CA THR A 76 41.87 -41.05 17.15
C THR A 76 41.39 -40.58 15.78
N GLY A 77 42.14 -39.82 14.98
CA GLY A 77 43.59 -39.71 14.89
C GLY A 77 44.00 -40.09 13.46
N ALA A 78 44.64 -39.16 12.74
CA ALA A 78 45.76 -39.39 11.81
C ALA A 78 45.98 -38.15 10.90
N SER A 79 47.10 -37.48 11.17
CA SER A 79 47.91 -36.65 10.28
C SER A 79 48.24 -37.35 8.95
N VAL A 80 48.58 -36.66 7.85
CA VAL A 80 49.91 -36.12 7.47
C VAL A 80 49.72 -35.41 6.10
N SER A 81 49.98 -34.10 5.95
CA SER A 81 51.14 -33.42 5.30
C SER A 81 51.37 -33.78 3.81
N ARG A 82 51.79 -32.94 2.84
CA ARG A 82 52.43 -31.61 2.80
C ARG A 82 52.63 -31.20 1.30
N GLY A 83 52.84 -29.89 1.03
CA GLY A 83 53.52 -29.32 -0.15
C GLY A 83 52.60 -28.93 -1.32
N GLY A 84 52.48 -27.67 -1.77
CA GLY A 84 53.50 -26.68 -2.19
C GLY A 84 53.58 -26.71 -3.73
N GLY A 85 53.58 -25.66 -4.55
CA GLY A 85 53.52 -24.20 -4.47
C GLY A 85 53.61 -23.64 -5.93
N ALA A 86 53.44 -22.32 -6.10
CA ALA A 86 53.77 -21.47 -7.28
C ALA A 86 52.99 -21.71 -8.60
N SER A 87 52.10 -20.79 -9.01
CA SER A 87 52.29 -19.55 -9.80
C SER A 87 52.51 -19.77 -11.31
N MET A 88 51.66 -19.16 -12.14
CA MET A 88 52.01 -18.55 -13.43
C MET A 88 50.81 -17.79 -14.02
N SER A 89 51.15 -16.60 -14.50
CA SER A 89 50.36 -15.61 -15.24
C SER A 89 49.94 -16.08 -16.64
N GLY A 90 48.84 -15.55 -17.16
CA GLY A 90 48.48 -15.65 -18.57
C GLY A 90 47.44 -14.61 -18.98
N SER A 91 47.92 -13.54 -19.61
CA SER A 91 47.14 -12.55 -20.37
C SER A 91 46.79 -13.11 -21.75
N VAL A 92 45.57 -12.87 -22.25
CA VAL A 92 45.22 -13.03 -23.66
C VAL A 92 44.34 -11.88 -24.12
N THR A 93 44.86 -11.13 -25.08
CA THR A 93 44.18 -10.13 -25.92
C THR A 93 44.39 -10.56 -27.38
N ALA A 94 43.33 -10.73 -28.17
CA ALA A 94 43.34 -10.66 -29.64
C ALA A 94 41.87 -10.76 -30.16
N VAL A 95 41.27 -9.69 -30.70
CA VAL A 95 41.32 -9.19 -32.10
C VAL A 95 40.26 -9.84 -33.00
N CYS A 96 39.42 -8.96 -33.57
CA CYS A 96 38.34 -9.19 -34.54
C CYS A 96 38.80 -9.83 -35.86
N PRO A 97 37.86 -10.39 -36.65
CA PRO A 97 37.88 -10.23 -38.09
C PRO A 97 36.66 -9.44 -38.59
N ARG A 98 36.96 -8.59 -39.58
CA ARG A 98 36.05 -7.73 -40.32
C ARG A 98 35.05 -8.52 -41.16
N SER A 99 33.91 -7.85 -41.28
CA SER A 99 32.79 -7.99 -42.21
C SER A 99 33.19 -8.22 -43.67
N VAL A 100 32.46 -9.13 -44.32
CA VAL A 100 32.35 -9.23 -45.79
C VAL A 100 30.98 -8.69 -46.18
N VAL A 101 31.00 -7.73 -47.11
CA VAL A 101 29.84 -7.12 -47.77
C VAL A 101 29.35 -8.04 -48.87
N ALA A 102 28.03 -8.31 -48.92
CA ALA A 102 27.33 -8.64 -50.15
C ALA A 102 25.87 -8.16 -50.07
N ALA A 103 25.43 -7.49 -51.11
CA ALA A 103 24.22 -6.68 -51.18
C ALA A 103 22.94 -7.46 -51.53
N ALA A 104 21.83 -6.91 -51.00
CA ALA A 104 20.39 -6.93 -51.32
C ALA A 104 19.83 -7.80 -52.47
N PRO A 105 18.54 -8.19 -52.40
CA PRO A 105 17.50 -7.28 -52.92
C PRO A 105 16.16 -7.21 -52.16
N THR A 106 15.63 -5.98 -52.10
CA THR A 106 14.22 -5.54 -52.22
C THR A 106 13.10 -6.20 -51.39
N SER A 107 12.44 -5.42 -50.51
CA SER A 107 11.01 -5.08 -50.70
C SER A 107 10.47 -4.04 -49.70
N ARG A 108 9.79 -3.04 -50.28
CA ARG A 108 8.61 -2.27 -49.84
C ARG A 108 8.51 -1.80 -48.38
N THR A 109 8.73 -0.50 -48.25
CA THR A 109 8.30 0.41 -47.18
C THR A 109 6.80 0.30 -46.84
N SER A 110 6.51 0.07 -45.56
CA SER A 110 5.34 0.68 -44.91
C SER A 110 5.80 1.31 -43.59
N SER A 111 5.66 2.61 -43.52
CA SER A 111 6.10 3.48 -42.43
C SER A 111 5.09 3.46 -41.29
N LEU A 112 5.44 2.87 -40.16
CA LEU A 112 4.76 3.12 -38.88
C LEU A 112 5.66 3.99 -38.01
N ARG A 113 5.31 5.28 -37.91
CA ARG A 113 5.89 6.21 -36.95
C ARG A 113 5.41 5.83 -35.55
N PRO A 114 6.27 5.86 -34.51
CA PRO A 114 5.81 5.82 -33.14
C PRO A 114 4.97 7.08 -32.84
N MET A 115 3.82 6.89 -32.17
CA MET A 115 2.99 7.99 -31.68
C MET A 115 3.83 8.88 -30.76
N ARG A 116 3.89 10.18 -31.08
CA ARG A 116 4.49 11.20 -30.22
C ARG A 116 3.70 11.28 -28.92
N CYS A 117 4.40 11.13 -27.79
CA CYS A 117 3.92 11.65 -26.50
C CYS A 117 3.53 13.13 -26.67
N GLY A 118 2.43 13.51 -26.02
CA GLY A 118 1.94 14.88 -26.02
C GLY A 118 3.04 15.86 -25.62
N VAL A 119 3.10 16.98 -26.33
CA VAL A 119 4.03 18.09 -26.07
C VAL A 119 3.88 18.53 -24.62
N VAL A 120 4.91 18.33 -23.81
CA VAL A 120 5.05 18.98 -22.51
C VAL A 120 5.22 20.46 -22.79
N GLY A 121 4.22 21.26 -22.42
CA GLY A 121 4.33 22.71 -22.48
C GLY A 121 5.50 23.16 -21.61
N THR A 122 6.57 23.63 -22.23
CA THR A 122 7.67 24.28 -21.54
C THR A 122 7.16 25.63 -21.02
N ALA A 123 6.84 25.70 -19.74
CA ALA A 123 6.66 26.98 -19.07
C ALA A 123 8.00 27.74 -19.15
N ALA A 124 7.94 29.01 -19.57
CA ALA A 124 9.12 29.87 -19.65
C ALA A 124 9.77 30.00 -18.26
N PRO A 125 11.12 30.06 -18.18
CA PRO A 125 11.81 30.21 -16.90
C PRO A 125 11.42 31.55 -16.28
N VAL A 126 10.82 31.51 -15.10
CA VAL A 126 10.61 32.70 -14.28
C VAL A 126 11.98 33.11 -13.76
N VAL A 127 12.46 34.26 -14.24
CA VAL A 127 13.68 34.90 -13.75
C VAL A 127 13.50 35.19 -12.26
N ALA A 128 14.34 34.59 -11.43
CA ALA A 128 14.41 34.91 -10.01
C ALA A 128 14.88 36.36 -9.87
N THR A 129 13.97 37.27 -9.55
CA THR A 129 14.34 38.58 -9.02
C THR A 129 14.86 38.36 -7.61
N ALA A 130 16.17 38.55 -7.44
CA ALA A 130 16.82 38.56 -6.14
C ALA A 130 16.34 39.79 -5.37
N GLU A 131 15.35 39.61 -4.51
CA GLU A 131 15.10 40.43 -3.33
C GLU A 131 14.22 39.62 -2.36
N GLY A 132 14.59 39.66 -1.08
CA GLY A 132 14.29 38.63 -0.09
C GLY A 132 12.81 38.26 0.05
N ASP A 133 12.49 37.03 -0.32
CA ASP A 133 11.33 36.29 0.16
C ASP A 133 11.78 34.83 0.27
N ASP A 134 12.17 34.41 1.48
CA ASP A 134 12.67 33.07 1.84
C ASP A 134 11.51 32.05 1.87
N ARG A 135 10.58 32.16 0.91
CA ARG A 135 9.54 31.16 0.67
C ARG A 135 10.21 30.01 -0.06
N ARG A 136 10.52 28.96 0.69
CA ARG A 136 10.96 27.65 0.19
C ARG A 136 9.89 27.05 -0.73
N ARG A 137 9.77 27.57 -1.94
CA ARG A 137 9.05 26.91 -3.03
C ARG A 137 9.88 25.71 -3.43
N PHE A 138 9.25 24.54 -3.50
CA PHE A 138 9.86 23.31 -4.02
C PHE A 138 10.47 23.61 -5.39
N GLY A 139 11.78 23.86 -5.44
CA GLY A 139 12.48 24.11 -6.69
C GLY A 139 12.44 22.85 -7.53
N GLN A 140 11.94 22.93 -8.75
CA GLN A 140 12.01 21.81 -9.68
C GLN A 140 13.49 21.54 -9.98
N LEU A 141 13.94 20.30 -9.74
CA LEU A 141 15.31 19.93 -10.07
C LEU A 141 15.53 20.13 -11.57
N ALA A 142 16.53 20.94 -11.93
CA ALA A 142 16.89 21.17 -13.32
C ALA A 142 17.65 19.95 -13.85
N VAL A 143 16.92 18.99 -14.42
CA VAL A 143 17.51 17.81 -15.05
C VAL A 143 17.95 18.17 -16.47
N PRO A 144 19.21 17.87 -16.88
CA PRO A 144 19.64 18.07 -18.25
C PRO A 144 18.72 17.36 -19.26
N GLN A 145 18.37 18.04 -20.35
CA GLN A 145 17.35 17.56 -21.29
C GLN A 145 17.68 16.20 -21.94
N GLY A 146 18.97 15.85 -22.07
CA GLY A 146 19.40 14.53 -22.55
C GLY A 146 19.42 13.42 -21.50
N LEU A 147 19.41 13.77 -20.21
CA LEU A 147 19.47 12.80 -19.11
C LEU A 147 18.09 12.21 -18.78
N VAL A 148 17.01 12.94 -19.06
CA VAL A 148 15.65 12.49 -18.73
C VAL A 148 15.31 11.16 -19.43
N ASP A 149 15.61 11.04 -20.72
CA ASP A 149 15.30 9.83 -21.50
C ASP A 149 16.11 8.63 -20.98
N GLU A 150 17.38 8.84 -20.63
CA GLU A 150 18.25 7.82 -20.02
C GLU A 150 17.71 7.36 -18.66
N LEU A 151 17.35 8.29 -17.78
CA LEU A 151 16.75 7.97 -16.48
C LEU A 151 15.43 7.22 -16.62
N VAL A 152 14.59 7.59 -17.60
CA VAL A 152 13.33 6.89 -17.86
C VAL A 152 13.60 5.45 -18.31
N GLU A 153 14.52 5.23 -19.24
CA GLU A 153 14.88 3.89 -19.70
C GLU A 153 15.41 3.04 -18.54
N GLU A 154 16.37 3.56 -17.78
CA GLU A 154 16.93 2.89 -16.59
C GLU A 154 15.85 2.56 -15.56
N ALA A 155 14.95 3.50 -15.26
CA ALA A 155 13.90 3.29 -14.28
C ALA A 155 12.93 2.19 -14.71
N LEU A 156 12.53 2.16 -15.98
CA LEU A 156 11.62 1.14 -16.52
C LEU A 156 12.27 -0.26 -16.52
N VAL A 157 13.55 -0.35 -16.87
CA VAL A 157 14.33 -1.60 -16.78
C VAL A 157 14.43 -2.05 -15.33
N TRP A 158 14.78 -1.14 -14.41
CA TRP A 158 14.89 -1.44 -12.98
C TRP A 158 13.57 -1.97 -12.42
N CYS A 159 12.44 -1.32 -12.73
CA CYS A 159 11.12 -1.78 -12.29
C CYS A 159 10.81 -3.21 -12.74
N SER A 160 11.14 -3.53 -13.98
CA SER A 160 10.93 -4.84 -14.57
C SER A 160 11.79 -5.92 -13.92
N GLN A 161 13.03 -5.60 -13.55
CA GLN A 161 13.97 -6.52 -12.90
C GLN A 161 13.69 -6.74 -11.42
N HIS A 162 13.13 -5.75 -10.73
CA HIS A 162 12.93 -5.76 -9.27
C HIS A 162 11.47 -5.95 -8.85
N GLY A 163 10.57 -6.18 -9.80
CA GLY A 163 9.17 -6.49 -9.51
C GLY A 163 8.34 -5.29 -9.01
N LEU A 164 8.75 -4.05 -9.35
CA LEU A 164 7.96 -2.84 -9.10
C LEU A 164 6.85 -2.71 -10.15
N VAL A 165 5.90 -3.64 -10.10
CA VAL A 165 4.89 -3.86 -11.15
C VAL A 165 3.47 -3.95 -10.59
N VAL A 166 2.51 -3.66 -11.46
CA VAL A 166 1.07 -3.85 -11.24
C VAL A 166 0.45 -4.54 -12.46
N GLY A 167 -0.78 -5.03 -12.31
CA GLY A 167 -1.56 -5.52 -13.43
C GLY A 167 -2.03 -4.39 -14.33
N ASP A 168 -1.82 -4.52 -15.65
CA ASP A 168 -2.31 -3.57 -16.65
C ASP A 168 -3.84 -3.58 -16.70
N LYS A 169 -4.46 -2.40 -16.55
CA LYS A 169 -5.91 -2.23 -16.63
C LYS A 169 -6.51 -2.67 -17.97
N ASN A 170 -5.73 -2.61 -19.05
CA ASN A 170 -6.16 -2.99 -20.39
C ASN A 170 -6.07 -4.51 -20.64
N HIS A 171 -5.40 -5.25 -19.76
CA HIS A 171 -5.29 -6.70 -19.87
C HIS A 171 -6.34 -7.40 -19.00
N PRO A 172 -7.25 -8.21 -19.58
CA PRO A 172 -8.43 -8.72 -18.88
C PRO A 172 -8.10 -9.69 -17.73
N ARG A 173 -6.91 -10.29 -17.73
CA ARG A 173 -6.48 -11.27 -16.71
C ARG A 173 -5.53 -10.69 -15.66
N SER A 174 -5.07 -9.45 -15.79
CA SER A 174 -3.99 -8.90 -14.96
C SER A 174 -4.35 -8.72 -13.48
N GLY A 175 -5.64 -8.61 -13.17
CA GLY A 175 -6.17 -8.59 -11.80
C GLY A 175 -6.52 -9.96 -11.24
N LYS A 176 -6.44 -11.03 -12.03
CA LYS A 176 -6.87 -12.39 -11.63
C LYS A 176 -5.74 -13.41 -11.63
N ALA A 177 -4.85 -13.31 -12.60
CA ALA A 177 -3.75 -14.24 -12.78
C ALA A 177 -2.41 -13.51 -12.59
N PRO A 178 -1.54 -13.96 -11.67
CA PRO A 178 -0.21 -13.40 -11.54
C PRO A 178 0.64 -13.71 -12.78
N GLY A 179 1.62 -12.84 -13.07
CA GLY A 179 2.60 -13.04 -14.13
C GLY A 179 2.11 -12.73 -15.56
N VAL A 180 0.89 -12.23 -15.74
CA VAL A 180 0.35 -11.85 -17.06
C VAL A 180 -0.13 -10.41 -17.09
N GLY A 181 0.08 -9.73 -18.22
CA GLY A 181 -0.34 -8.34 -18.41
C GLY A 181 0.25 -7.40 -17.36
N LEU A 182 1.58 -7.45 -17.20
CA LEU A 182 2.30 -6.64 -16.23
C LEU A 182 2.67 -5.27 -16.82
N LEU A 183 2.61 -4.24 -15.98
CA LEU A 183 3.12 -2.90 -16.23
C LEU A 183 3.93 -2.45 -15.02
N HIS A 184 4.89 -1.55 -15.19
CA HIS A 184 5.50 -0.88 -14.04
C HIS A 184 4.42 -0.19 -13.20
N ALA A 185 4.60 -0.15 -11.87
CA ALA A 185 3.77 0.71 -11.04
C ALA A 185 3.98 2.18 -11.48
N PRO A 186 2.95 3.03 -11.49
CA PRO A 186 3.17 4.46 -11.71
C PRO A 186 4.02 5.07 -10.59
N PHE A 187 5.09 5.80 -10.94
CA PHE A 187 6.00 6.46 -10.00
C PHE A 187 6.46 7.83 -10.54
N ALA A 188 6.89 8.72 -9.64
CA ALA A 188 7.63 9.93 -10.03
C ALA A 188 9.08 9.55 -10.33
N LEU A 189 9.66 10.06 -11.43
CA LEU A 189 11.00 9.64 -11.88
C LEU A 189 12.11 9.91 -10.85
N LEU A 190 12.01 11.03 -10.14
CA LEU A 190 12.93 11.46 -9.09
C LEU A 190 12.16 11.71 -7.80
N PRO A 191 12.81 11.64 -6.62
CA PRO A 191 12.14 11.85 -5.35
C PRO A 191 11.62 13.27 -5.20
N MET A 192 10.51 13.40 -4.48
CA MET A 192 10.00 14.71 -4.09
C MET A 192 10.84 15.28 -2.94
N SER A 193 11.26 16.54 -3.03
CA SER A 193 11.84 17.25 -1.89
C SER A 193 10.79 17.38 -0.79
N PHE A 194 11.14 17.00 0.43
CA PHE A 194 10.26 17.07 1.59
C PHE A 194 11.06 17.58 2.81
N PRO A 195 10.62 18.65 3.50
CA PRO A 195 11.38 19.19 4.63
C PRO A 195 11.51 18.19 5.77
N LYS A 196 12.73 18.02 6.27
CA LYS A 196 13.05 17.06 7.35
C LYS A 196 12.23 17.28 8.62
N VAL A 197 11.92 18.53 8.97
CA VAL A 197 11.12 18.88 10.15
C VAL A 197 9.72 18.24 10.11
N TYR A 198 9.06 18.23 8.95
CA TYR A 198 7.74 17.61 8.80
C TYR A 198 7.85 16.09 8.74
N TRP A 199 8.96 15.56 8.22
CA TRP A 199 9.22 14.13 8.20
C TRP A 199 9.36 13.60 9.64
N GLU A 200 10.18 14.27 10.45
CA GLU A 200 10.37 13.96 11.87
C GLU A 200 9.06 14.10 12.66
N GLN A 201 8.30 15.18 12.41
CA GLN A 201 6.97 15.36 13.02
C GLN A 201 6.02 14.21 12.67
N ALA A 202 5.98 13.76 11.41
CA ALA A 202 5.13 12.63 11.00
C ALA A 202 5.53 11.31 11.70
N LEU A 203 6.83 11.09 11.91
CA LEU A 203 7.35 9.93 12.63
C LEU A 203 6.97 9.96 14.11
N GLU A 204 7.05 11.13 14.76
CA GLU A 204 6.63 11.31 16.15
C GLU A 204 5.12 11.07 16.34
N LEU A 205 4.31 11.44 15.35
CA LEU A 205 2.85 11.24 15.37
C LEU A 205 2.43 9.79 15.18
N ALA A 206 3.22 8.96 14.50
CA ALA A 206 2.85 7.58 14.17
C ALA A 206 2.48 6.71 15.39
N PRO A 207 3.30 6.61 16.46
CA PRO A 207 2.93 5.85 17.65
C PRO A 207 1.74 6.46 18.40
N LEU A 208 1.58 7.79 18.38
CA LEU A 208 0.43 8.46 19.01
C LEU A 208 -0.88 8.09 18.32
N PHE A 209 -0.89 8.05 16.98
CA PHE A 209 -2.07 7.60 16.23
C PHE A 209 -2.34 6.11 16.40
N ASN A 210 -1.32 5.27 16.56
CA ASN A 210 -1.52 3.86 16.88
C ASN A 210 -2.24 3.68 18.22
N GLU A 211 -1.78 4.39 19.26
CA GLU A 211 -2.43 4.37 20.58
C GLU A 211 -3.85 4.95 20.52
N LEU A 212 -4.03 6.08 19.84
CA LEU A 212 -5.34 6.70 19.67
C LEU A 212 -6.32 5.75 18.97
N VAL A 213 -5.90 5.09 17.89
CA VAL A 213 -6.75 4.12 17.19
C VAL A 213 -7.16 2.98 18.11
N HIS A 214 -6.19 2.41 18.85
CA HIS A 214 -6.46 1.34 19.80
C HIS A 214 -7.47 1.79 20.86
N ARG A 215 -7.22 2.90 21.56
CA ARG A 215 -8.08 3.38 22.65
C ARG A 215 -9.48 3.78 22.19
N VAL A 216 -9.61 4.43 21.03
CA VAL A 216 -10.93 4.74 20.46
C VAL A 216 -11.67 3.45 20.09
N SER A 217 -10.97 2.41 19.61
CA SER A 217 -11.59 1.12 19.28
C SER A 217 -12.15 0.38 20.50
N LEU A 218 -11.68 0.69 21.71
CA LEU A 218 -12.18 0.11 22.97
C LEU A 218 -13.48 0.79 23.44
N ASP A 219 -13.74 2.03 23.02
CA ASP A 219 -14.96 2.77 23.38
C ASP A 219 -16.08 2.51 22.35
N GLY A 220 -16.69 1.33 22.47
CA GLY A 220 -17.74 0.89 21.55
C GLY A 220 -18.97 1.80 21.54
N ASP A 221 -19.30 2.41 22.69
CA ASP A 221 -20.42 3.35 22.81
C ASP A 221 -20.11 4.65 22.05
N PHE A 222 -18.88 5.17 22.17
CA PHE A 222 -18.45 6.32 21.38
C PHE A 222 -18.56 6.06 19.87
N LEU A 223 -18.11 4.89 19.40
CA LEU A 223 -18.21 4.52 17.99
C LEU A 223 -19.68 4.46 17.51
N GLN A 224 -20.54 3.78 18.27
CA GLN A 224 -21.97 3.64 17.93
C GLN A 224 -22.70 4.98 17.94
N GLN A 225 -22.48 5.82 18.97
CA GLN A 225 -23.12 7.11 19.11
C GLN A 225 -22.66 8.09 18.02
N THR A 226 -21.35 8.18 17.78
CA THR A 226 -20.78 9.12 16.80
C THR A 226 -21.25 8.80 15.37
N LEU A 227 -21.48 7.53 15.07
CA LEU A 227 -21.91 7.07 13.76
C LEU A 227 -23.43 6.80 13.66
N ALA A 228 -24.22 7.13 14.69
CA ALA A 228 -25.66 6.86 14.72
C ALA A 228 -26.42 7.52 13.56
N ARG A 229 -26.15 8.80 13.27
CA ARG A 229 -26.75 9.49 12.12
C ARG A 229 -26.23 8.95 10.79
N THR A 230 -24.95 8.59 10.72
CA THR A 230 -24.36 7.95 9.55
C THR A 230 -25.05 6.63 9.22
N LYS A 231 -25.41 5.84 10.25
CA LYS A 231 -26.15 4.57 10.12
C LYS A 231 -27.48 4.75 9.37
N GLU A 232 -28.16 5.88 9.53
CA GLU A 232 -29.45 6.14 8.91
C GLU A 232 -29.36 6.35 7.40
N VAL A 233 -28.25 6.95 6.93
CA VAL A 233 -28.11 7.42 5.54
C VAL A 233 -27.09 6.62 4.71
N ASP A 234 -26.18 5.89 5.34
CA ASP A 234 -25.20 5.06 4.65
C ASP A 234 -25.39 3.55 4.95
N PRO A 235 -25.96 2.78 4.00
CA PRO A 235 -26.15 1.34 4.16
C PRO A 235 -24.86 0.56 4.43
N PHE A 236 -23.72 1.02 3.93
CA PHE A 236 -22.44 0.35 4.13
C PHE A 236 -21.97 0.47 5.58
N THR A 237 -21.82 1.71 6.09
CA THR A 237 -21.49 1.93 7.50
C THR A 237 -22.53 1.30 8.44
N ARG A 238 -23.82 1.29 8.08
CA ARG A 238 -24.84 0.59 8.87
C ARG A 238 -24.49 -0.88 9.10
N ARG A 239 -24.13 -1.60 8.03
CA ARG A 239 -23.80 -3.03 8.12
C ARG A 239 -22.52 -3.27 8.93
N LEU A 240 -21.53 -2.37 8.87
CA LEU A 240 -20.36 -2.43 9.74
C LEU A 240 -20.74 -2.23 11.22
N LEU A 241 -21.58 -1.24 11.52
CA LEU A 241 -22.09 -0.99 12.86
C LEU A 241 -22.92 -2.17 13.39
N ASP A 242 -23.72 -2.83 12.55
CA ASP A 242 -24.51 -4.00 12.95
C ASP A 242 -23.62 -5.18 13.35
N ILE A 243 -22.48 -5.38 12.67
CA ILE A 243 -21.49 -6.40 13.07
C ILE A 243 -20.83 -5.99 14.39
N HIS A 244 -20.46 -4.72 14.55
CA HIS A 244 -19.89 -4.22 15.80
C HIS A 244 -20.85 -4.38 16.98
N SER A 245 -22.14 -4.04 16.82
CA SER A 245 -23.17 -4.24 17.86
C SER A 245 -23.25 -5.71 18.29
N LYS A 246 -23.21 -6.65 17.34
CA LYS A 246 -23.17 -8.09 17.66
C LYS A 246 -21.92 -8.47 18.46
N MET A 247 -20.77 -7.87 18.19
CA MET A 247 -19.54 -8.15 18.95
C MET A 247 -19.64 -7.61 20.38
N MET A 248 -20.26 -6.45 20.56
CA MET A 248 -20.55 -5.88 21.88
C MET A 248 -21.57 -6.75 22.66
N GLU A 249 -22.64 -7.21 22.01
CA GLU A 249 -23.65 -8.11 22.62
C GLU A 249 -23.04 -9.43 23.08
N LEU A 250 -22.08 -9.97 22.31
CA LEU A 250 -21.31 -11.16 22.69
C LEU A 250 -20.28 -10.88 23.79
N ASN A 251 -20.08 -9.62 24.18
CA ASN A 251 -19.02 -9.15 25.07
C ASN A 251 -17.66 -9.74 24.68
N LYS A 252 -17.39 -9.74 23.37
CA LYS A 252 -16.22 -10.41 22.82
C LYS A 252 -14.96 -9.68 23.27
N LYS A 253 -14.10 -10.37 24.00
CA LYS A 253 -12.78 -9.87 24.39
C LYS A 253 -11.74 -10.27 23.35
N GLU A 254 -10.89 -9.32 23.00
CA GLU A 254 -9.77 -9.51 22.07
C GLU A 254 -8.51 -8.99 22.75
N ASP A 255 -7.84 -9.88 23.48
CA ASP A 255 -6.64 -9.55 24.24
C ASP A 255 -5.43 -9.27 23.33
N ILE A 256 -5.44 -9.82 22.11
CA ILE A 256 -4.44 -9.56 21.08
C ILE A 256 -5.09 -8.77 19.95
N GLN A 257 -4.60 -7.56 19.73
CA GLN A 257 -5.07 -6.65 18.67
C GLN A 257 -3.90 -6.23 17.79
N LEU A 258 -4.15 -6.18 16.48
CA LEU A 258 -3.15 -5.83 15.48
C LEU A 258 -3.70 -4.78 14.52
N GLY A 259 -3.01 -3.64 14.43
CA GLY A 259 -3.28 -2.57 13.48
C GLY A 259 -2.10 -2.37 12.52
N LEU A 260 -2.35 -2.45 11.22
CA LEU A 260 -1.42 -1.99 10.18
C LEU A 260 -2.01 -0.73 9.53
N THR A 261 -1.77 0.41 10.17
CA THR A 261 -2.38 1.71 9.85
C THR A 261 -1.47 2.57 8.96
N ARG A 262 -2.05 3.58 8.31
CA ARG A 262 -1.29 4.60 7.57
C ARG A 262 -1.95 5.96 7.75
N SER A 263 -1.21 6.90 8.34
CA SER A 263 -1.63 8.28 8.50
C SER A 263 -1.10 9.10 7.32
N ASP A 264 -2.00 9.71 6.56
CA ASP A 264 -1.66 10.43 5.33
C ASP A 264 -1.67 11.94 5.61
N TYR A 265 -0.66 12.67 5.15
CA TYR A 265 -0.47 14.09 5.45
C TYR A 265 -0.19 14.93 4.20
N MET A 266 -0.51 16.22 4.29
CA MET A 266 -0.07 17.27 3.36
C MET A 266 0.52 18.44 4.12
N ILE A 267 1.50 19.15 3.54
CA ILE A 267 1.99 20.41 4.07
C ILE A 267 1.12 21.52 3.47
N ASP A 268 0.44 22.29 4.32
CA ASP A 268 -0.33 23.44 3.88
C ASP A 268 0.61 24.61 3.58
N GLY A 269 0.61 25.08 2.33
CA GLY A 269 1.53 26.13 1.87
C GLY A 269 1.24 27.53 2.42
N ALA A 270 0.05 27.76 3.00
CA ALA A 270 -0.32 29.04 3.59
C ALA A 270 0.10 29.14 5.06
N THR A 271 -0.04 28.04 5.81
CA THR A 271 0.24 28.00 7.26
C THR A 271 1.55 27.31 7.62
N ASP A 272 2.22 26.67 6.66
CA ASP A 272 3.46 25.90 6.85
C ASP A 272 3.28 24.81 7.94
N LYS A 273 2.13 24.14 7.91
CA LYS A 273 1.75 23.09 8.86
C LYS A 273 1.62 21.75 8.16
N LEU A 274 2.10 20.69 8.82
CA LEU A 274 1.78 19.32 8.45
C LEU A 274 0.37 18.97 8.92
N LEU A 275 -0.56 18.78 7.99
CA LEU A 275 -1.96 18.48 8.27
C LEU A 275 -2.33 17.07 7.82
N GLN A 276 -2.97 16.32 8.70
CA GLN A 276 -3.48 14.98 8.41
C GLN A 276 -4.68 15.06 7.46
N VAL A 277 -4.58 14.36 6.34
CA VAL A 277 -5.65 14.22 5.35
C VAL A 277 -6.64 13.15 5.80
N GLU A 278 -6.14 12.00 6.23
CA GLU A 278 -6.93 10.87 6.70
C GLU A 278 -6.05 9.86 7.47
N LEU A 279 -6.71 8.98 8.23
CA LEU A 279 -6.09 7.85 8.90
C LEU A 279 -6.68 6.55 8.36
N ASN A 280 -5.89 5.80 7.60
CA ASN A 280 -6.30 4.53 7.02
C ASN A 280 -6.07 3.41 8.05
N THR A 281 -7.14 2.78 8.51
CA THR A 281 -7.06 1.67 9.50
C THR A 281 -7.32 0.29 8.89
N ILE A 282 -7.75 0.22 7.62
CA ILE A 282 -8.03 -1.02 6.89
C ILE A 282 -7.30 -1.03 5.56
N SER A 283 -6.76 -2.19 5.17
CA SER A 283 -6.20 -2.43 3.83
C SER A 283 -5.24 -1.33 3.33
N THR A 284 -4.31 -0.92 4.20
CA THR A 284 -3.28 0.06 3.85
C THR A 284 -2.42 -0.48 2.71
N SER A 285 -2.52 0.18 1.56
CA SER A 285 -1.86 -0.20 0.31
C SER A 285 -0.46 0.38 0.17
N SER A 286 0.26 -0.09 -0.85
CA SER A 286 1.52 0.49 -1.34
C SER A 286 2.73 0.33 -0.43
N ASN A 287 2.63 -0.43 0.66
CA ASN A 287 3.78 -0.65 1.56
C ASN A 287 4.93 -1.35 0.84
N GLY A 288 4.63 -2.33 -0.02
CA GLY A 288 5.61 -3.00 -0.86
C GLY A 288 6.14 -2.10 -1.96
N LEU A 289 5.23 -1.49 -2.71
CA LEU A 289 5.60 -0.59 -3.81
C LEU A 289 6.44 0.61 -3.34
N ALA A 290 6.16 1.17 -2.16
CA ALA A 290 6.89 2.30 -1.60
C ALA A 290 8.35 1.95 -1.24
N CYS A 291 8.60 0.74 -0.74
CA CYS A 291 9.97 0.23 -0.58
C CYS A 291 10.69 0.16 -1.94
N GLY A 292 10.02 -0.37 -2.96
CA GLY A 292 10.56 -0.43 -4.32
C GLY A 292 10.85 0.95 -4.92
N VAL A 293 9.97 1.93 -4.74
CA VAL A 293 10.17 3.32 -5.22
C VAL A 293 11.34 3.99 -4.50
N SER A 294 11.48 3.82 -3.18
CA SER A 294 12.63 4.36 -2.43
C SER A 294 13.95 3.80 -2.96
N GLU A 295 14.03 2.48 -3.18
CA GLU A 295 15.24 1.85 -3.72
C GLU A 295 15.50 2.21 -5.19
N LEU A 296 14.46 2.37 -6.01
CA LEU A 296 14.58 2.89 -7.37
C LEU A 296 15.23 4.28 -7.36
N HIS A 297 14.71 5.22 -6.57
CA HIS A 297 15.26 6.58 -6.49
C HIS A 297 16.71 6.58 -5.98
N ARG A 298 17.01 5.78 -4.95
CA ARG A 298 18.38 5.60 -4.45
C ARG A 298 19.31 5.03 -5.53
N ASN A 299 18.81 4.12 -6.37
CA ASN A 299 19.56 3.55 -7.48
C ASN A 299 19.86 4.61 -8.56
N LEU A 300 18.85 5.31 -9.07
CA LEU A 300 19.02 6.35 -10.10
C LEU A 300 19.99 7.45 -9.63
N ILE A 301 19.81 7.94 -8.39
CA ILE A 301 20.70 8.98 -7.83
C ILE A 301 22.13 8.48 -7.68
N ARG A 302 22.34 7.21 -7.31
CA ARG A 302 23.69 6.63 -7.18
C ARG A 302 24.42 6.60 -8.52
N HIS A 303 23.71 6.34 -9.63
CA HIS A 303 24.29 6.28 -10.97
C HIS A 303 24.52 7.66 -11.58
N HIS A 304 23.67 8.64 -11.23
CA HIS A 304 23.68 10.00 -11.82
C HIS A 304 23.94 11.10 -10.78
N GLN A 305 24.76 10.79 -9.76
CA GLN A 305 24.96 11.66 -8.60
C GLN A 305 25.49 13.05 -8.97
N ARG A 306 26.41 13.10 -9.95
CA ARG A 306 27.08 14.33 -10.38
C ARG A 306 26.14 15.20 -11.19
N GLU A 307 25.37 14.57 -12.07
CA GLU A 307 24.46 15.20 -13.01
C GLU A 307 23.21 15.73 -12.30
N LEU A 308 22.71 14.98 -11.31
CA LEU A 308 21.56 15.36 -10.51
C LEU A 308 21.91 16.27 -9.34
N GLY A 309 23.16 16.26 -8.88
CA GLY A 309 23.57 17.00 -7.68
C GLY A 309 22.86 16.53 -6.40
N LEU A 310 22.41 15.27 -6.36
CA LEU A 310 21.68 14.67 -5.25
C LEU A 310 22.54 13.62 -4.56
N ASP A 311 22.42 13.50 -3.24
CA ASP A 311 23.02 12.40 -2.48
C ASP A 311 22.01 11.25 -2.37
N PRO A 312 22.34 9.99 -2.72
CA PRO A 312 21.40 8.87 -2.58
C PRO A 312 20.96 8.64 -1.13
N THR A 313 21.72 9.09 -0.12
CA THR A 313 21.34 9.03 1.29
C THR A 313 20.26 10.03 1.68
N SER A 314 19.97 11.03 0.83
CA SER A 314 18.86 11.98 1.02
C SER A 314 17.49 11.35 0.84
N VAL A 315 17.40 10.22 0.13
CA VAL A 315 16.20 9.40 0.04
C VAL A 315 16.21 8.41 1.21
N VAL A 316 15.31 8.60 2.16
CA VAL A 316 15.21 7.72 3.34
C VAL A 316 14.87 6.29 2.91
N GLY A 317 15.64 5.32 3.39
CA GLY A 317 15.36 3.90 3.15
C GLY A 317 14.03 3.50 3.79
N ASN A 318 13.30 2.58 3.15
CA ASN A 318 11.97 2.20 3.59
C ASN A 318 11.89 0.70 3.90
N THR A 319 11.58 0.37 5.15
CA THR A 319 11.52 -1.01 5.67
C THR A 319 10.09 -1.49 5.97
N ALA A 320 9.07 -0.81 5.45
CA ALA A 320 7.66 -1.08 5.75
C ALA A 320 7.26 -2.55 5.54
N ILE A 321 7.75 -3.23 4.49
CA ILE A 321 7.46 -4.66 4.25
C ILE A 321 7.97 -5.53 5.41
N ALA A 322 9.21 -5.31 5.82
CA ALA A 322 9.85 -6.09 6.88
C ALA A 322 9.13 -5.85 8.22
N GLN A 323 8.80 -4.59 8.54
CA GLN A 323 8.06 -4.23 9.75
C GLN A 323 6.63 -4.80 9.75
N HIS A 324 5.94 -4.80 8.61
CA HIS A 324 4.60 -5.39 8.51
C HIS A 324 4.64 -6.92 8.63
N ALA A 325 5.65 -7.56 8.01
CA ALA A 325 5.86 -9.00 8.16
C ALA A 325 6.19 -9.36 9.62
N GLU A 326 7.03 -8.57 10.29
CA GLU A 326 7.37 -8.74 11.70
C GLU A 326 6.14 -8.60 12.61
N ALA A 327 5.31 -7.57 12.39
CA ALA A 327 4.09 -7.36 13.17
C ALA A 327 3.10 -8.52 13.00
N LEU A 328 2.90 -9.00 11.77
CA LEU A 328 2.07 -10.19 11.50
C LEU A 328 2.66 -11.45 12.13
N ALA A 329 3.98 -11.66 12.04
CA ALA A 329 4.65 -12.82 12.63
C ALA A 329 4.56 -12.81 14.16
N THR A 330 4.71 -11.64 14.78
CA THR A 330 4.59 -11.44 16.23
C THR A 330 3.18 -11.77 16.69
N ALA A 331 2.16 -11.20 16.05
CA ALA A 331 0.77 -11.52 16.37
C ALA A 331 0.44 -13.01 16.16
N TRP A 332 1.04 -13.65 15.14
CA TRP A 332 0.85 -15.07 14.87
C TRP A 332 1.49 -15.94 15.96
N ALA A 333 2.66 -15.53 16.46
CA ALA A 333 3.33 -16.18 17.59
C ALA A 333 2.52 -16.04 18.88
N GLU A 334 1.92 -14.88 19.14
CA GLU A 334 1.02 -14.65 20.28
C GLU A 334 -0.27 -15.49 20.20
N TYR A 335 -0.80 -15.72 18.99
CA TYR A 335 -1.91 -16.68 18.79
C TYR A 335 -1.52 -18.12 19.18
N ASN A 336 -0.22 -18.44 19.13
CA ASN A 336 0.39 -19.67 19.65
C ASN A 336 -0.18 -20.98 19.08
N ASN A 337 -0.36 -21.03 17.76
CA ASN A 337 -0.70 -22.27 17.04
C ASN A 337 0.15 -22.43 15.78
N GLN A 338 1.17 -23.29 15.86
CA GLN A 338 2.11 -23.56 14.77
C GLN A 338 1.47 -24.10 13.48
N SER A 339 0.29 -24.70 13.56
CA SER A 339 -0.44 -25.21 12.39
C SER A 339 -1.33 -24.16 11.71
N ALA A 340 -1.53 -23.02 12.37
CA ALA A 340 -2.43 -21.98 11.90
C ALA A 340 -1.78 -21.11 10.81
N VAL A 341 -2.60 -20.61 9.89
CA VAL A 341 -2.15 -19.76 8.78
C VAL A 341 -2.59 -18.31 8.97
N VAL A 342 -1.99 -17.42 8.19
CA VAL A 342 -2.51 -16.06 7.97
C VAL A 342 -3.43 -16.07 6.75
N LEU A 343 -4.70 -15.73 6.96
CA LEU A 343 -5.70 -15.56 5.91
C LEU A 343 -5.65 -14.12 5.40
N VAL A 344 -5.27 -13.93 4.14
CA VAL A 344 -5.32 -12.63 3.46
C VAL A 344 -6.65 -12.52 2.72
N VAL A 345 -7.52 -11.61 3.16
CA VAL A 345 -8.82 -11.35 2.52
C VAL A 345 -8.60 -10.40 1.35
N VAL A 346 -8.96 -10.81 0.13
CA VAL A 346 -8.63 -10.09 -1.11
C VAL A 346 -9.87 -9.81 -1.96
N GLN A 347 -9.76 -8.84 -2.86
CA GLN A 347 -10.77 -8.61 -3.90
C GLN A 347 -10.67 -9.73 -4.97
N ALA A 348 -11.78 -9.98 -5.68
CA ALA A 348 -11.81 -10.95 -6.77
C ALA A 348 -10.97 -10.51 -7.98
N GLU A 349 -10.82 -9.20 -8.17
CA GLU A 349 -9.92 -8.59 -9.17
C GLU A 349 -8.98 -7.61 -8.48
N GLU A 350 -7.70 -7.95 -8.43
CA GLU A 350 -6.70 -7.21 -7.66
C GLU A 350 -5.46 -6.95 -8.51
N ARG A 351 -5.44 -5.80 -9.21
CA ARG A 351 -4.30 -5.40 -10.05
C ARG A 351 -3.08 -4.98 -9.23
N TYR A 352 -3.26 -4.64 -7.95
CA TYR A 352 -2.20 -4.33 -7.02
C TYR A 352 -1.74 -5.57 -6.23
N MET A 353 -2.04 -6.79 -6.70
CA MET A 353 -1.74 -8.03 -5.96
C MET A 353 -0.26 -8.20 -5.61
N TYR A 354 0.66 -7.66 -6.40
CA TYR A 354 2.09 -7.78 -6.16
C TYR A 354 2.53 -7.07 -4.87
N ASP A 355 1.90 -5.93 -4.53
CA ASP A 355 2.11 -5.27 -3.23
C ASP A 355 1.75 -6.19 -2.05
N GLN A 356 0.68 -6.98 -2.21
CA GLN A 356 0.26 -7.96 -1.21
C GLN A 356 1.20 -9.16 -1.17
N TYR A 357 1.63 -9.64 -2.36
CA TYR A 357 2.56 -10.75 -2.45
C TYR A 357 3.89 -10.44 -1.79
N TRP A 358 4.42 -9.22 -1.92
CA TRP A 358 5.65 -8.80 -1.26
C TRP A 358 5.61 -9.02 0.26
N ILE A 359 4.50 -8.63 0.91
CA ILE A 359 4.31 -8.85 2.35
C ILE A 359 4.21 -10.35 2.67
N THR A 360 3.43 -11.13 1.89
CA THR A 360 3.28 -12.57 2.15
C THR A 360 4.55 -13.38 1.88
N VAL A 361 5.37 -12.96 0.93
CA VAL A 361 6.68 -13.55 0.64
C VAL A 361 7.64 -13.23 1.77
N ALA A 362 7.73 -11.97 2.22
CA ALA A 362 8.54 -11.59 3.37
C ALA A 362 8.16 -12.37 4.63
N LEU A 363 6.85 -12.48 4.92
CA LEU A 363 6.34 -13.26 6.05
C LEU A 363 6.75 -14.75 5.98
N ARG A 364 6.67 -15.35 4.79
CA ARG A 364 7.09 -16.74 4.57
C ARG A 364 8.61 -16.93 4.67
N GLU A 365 9.38 -16.07 4.02
CA GLU A 365 10.84 -16.23 3.91
C GLU A 365 11.57 -15.86 5.19
N MET A 366 11.09 -14.84 5.91
CA MET A 366 11.73 -14.36 7.14
C MET A 366 11.26 -15.15 8.37
N TYR A 367 10.01 -15.60 8.40
CA TYR A 367 9.39 -16.17 9.62
C TYR A 367 8.80 -17.58 9.43
N GLY A 368 8.80 -18.13 8.22
CA GLY A 368 8.24 -19.47 7.94
C GLY A 368 6.71 -19.54 8.04
N VAL A 369 6.02 -18.40 8.17
CA VAL A 369 4.56 -18.35 8.37
C VAL A 369 3.83 -18.53 7.04
N THR A 370 2.91 -19.48 6.99
CA THR A 370 2.14 -19.78 5.79
C THR A 370 0.97 -18.82 5.63
N THR A 371 0.74 -18.37 4.40
CA THR A 371 -0.40 -17.51 4.04
C THR A 371 -1.34 -18.22 3.07
N ILE A 372 -2.62 -17.90 3.16
CA ILE A 372 -3.63 -18.26 2.15
C ILE A 372 -4.38 -17.00 1.73
N ARG A 373 -4.84 -16.93 0.48
CA ARG A 373 -5.55 -15.77 -0.06
C ARG A 373 -6.96 -16.21 -0.44
N LYS A 374 -7.97 -15.49 0.05
CA LYS A 374 -9.38 -15.79 -0.23
C LYS A 374 -10.21 -14.53 -0.37
N THR A 375 -11.17 -14.56 -1.28
CA THR A 375 -12.27 -13.59 -1.33
C THR A 375 -13.26 -13.85 -0.20
N MET A 376 -14.08 -12.85 0.13
CA MET A 376 -15.15 -13.02 1.12
C MET A 376 -16.16 -14.10 0.73
N ALA A 377 -16.47 -14.24 -0.57
CA ALA A 377 -17.35 -15.30 -1.07
C ALA A 377 -16.76 -16.70 -0.87
N GLU A 378 -15.46 -16.90 -1.12
CA GLU A 378 -14.80 -18.18 -0.84
C GLU A 378 -14.73 -18.46 0.67
N ILE A 379 -14.55 -17.44 1.51
CA ILE A 379 -14.56 -17.60 2.97
C ILE A 379 -15.95 -18.05 3.45
N GLU A 380 -17.03 -17.55 2.85
CA GLU A 380 -18.37 -18.02 3.18
C GLU A 380 -18.62 -19.48 2.76
N ALA A 381 -18.09 -19.87 1.60
CA ALA A 381 -18.26 -21.21 1.05
C ALA A 381 -17.40 -22.28 1.75
N GLU A 382 -16.18 -21.92 2.17
CA GLU A 382 -15.17 -22.85 2.66
C GLU A 382 -14.85 -22.70 4.16
N GLY A 383 -15.34 -21.63 4.78
CA GLY A 383 -15.01 -21.26 6.14
C GLY A 383 -15.95 -21.86 7.16
N ASP A 384 -15.36 -22.40 8.22
CA ASP A 384 -16.09 -23.03 9.31
C ASP A 384 -15.60 -22.50 10.66
N LEU A 385 -16.53 -22.34 11.60
CA LEU A 385 -16.23 -21.87 12.96
C LEU A 385 -16.37 -23.03 13.93
N ARG A 386 -15.24 -23.48 14.49
CA ARG A 386 -15.23 -24.55 15.48
C ARG A 386 -15.93 -24.12 16.78
N PRO A 387 -16.39 -25.06 17.61
CA PRO A 387 -17.02 -24.75 18.91
C PRO A 387 -16.12 -23.94 19.86
N ASP A 388 -14.79 -24.06 19.72
CA ASP A 388 -13.81 -23.28 20.49
C ASP A 388 -13.58 -21.86 19.95
N GLY A 389 -14.27 -21.46 18.88
CA GLY A 389 -14.12 -20.17 18.22
C GLY A 389 -13.05 -20.12 17.13
N THR A 390 -12.32 -21.21 16.87
CA THR A 390 -11.29 -21.24 15.83
C THR A 390 -11.92 -21.16 14.44
N LEU A 391 -11.50 -20.17 13.65
CA LEU A 391 -11.81 -20.12 12.21
C LEU A 391 -10.95 -21.15 11.47
N VAL A 392 -11.57 -21.92 10.59
CA VAL A 392 -10.90 -22.92 9.75
C VAL A 392 -11.28 -22.68 8.29
N ILE A 393 -10.29 -22.64 7.41
CA ILE A 393 -10.50 -22.59 5.95
C ILE A 393 -9.86 -23.84 5.35
N ASN A 394 -10.63 -24.68 4.65
CA ASN A 394 -10.15 -25.93 4.04
C ASN A 394 -9.31 -26.80 5.00
N GLY A 395 -9.80 -26.97 6.23
CA GLY A 395 -9.14 -27.77 7.27
C GLY A 395 -7.94 -27.12 7.95
N ARG A 396 -7.54 -25.89 7.55
CA ARG A 396 -6.43 -25.15 8.16
C ARG A 396 -6.95 -24.13 9.19
N PRO A 397 -6.51 -24.18 10.46
CA PRO A 397 -6.81 -23.14 11.43
C PRO A 397 -6.26 -21.78 10.97
N VAL A 398 -6.97 -20.71 11.27
CA VAL A 398 -6.55 -19.34 10.95
C VAL A 398 -6.20 -18.61 12.23
N ALA A 399 -4.96 -18.11 12.31
CA ALA A 399 -4.47 -17.32 13.43
C ALA A 399 -4.72 -15.82 13.22
N ILE A 400 -4.54 -15.34 11.98
CA ILE A 400 -4.72 -13.93 11.64
C ILE A 400 -5.58 -13.82 10.38
N VAL A 401 -6.50 -12.86 10.38
CA VAL A 401 -7.21 -12.40 9.19
C VAL A 401 -6.70 -11.01 8.82
N TYR A 402 -5.90 -10.92 7.76
CA TYR A 402 -5.33 -9.69 7.22
C TYR A 402 -6.18 -9.18 6.06
N PHE A 403 -6.86 -8.04 6.26
CA PHE A 403 -7.74 -7.47 5.25
C PHE A 403 -6.99 -6.67 4.20
N ARG A 404 -7.12 -7.09 2.94
CA ARG A 404 -6.79 -6.33 1.72
C ARG A 404 -8.04 -6.05 0.87
N ALA A 405 -9.22 -6.19 1.47
CA ALA A 405 -10.54 -5.97 0.90
C ALA A 405 -11.54 -5.68 2.04
N GLY A 406 -12.82 -5.47 1.70
CA GLY A 406 -13.90 -5.32 2.67
C GLY A 406 -14.05 -3.89 3.21
N TYR A 407 -13.37 -2.92 2.58
CA TYR A 407 -13.42 -1.50 2.88
C TYR A 407 -14.33 -0.71 1.92
N SER A 408 -14.81 -1.36 0.85
CA SER A 408 -15.72 -0.78 -0.13
C SER A 408 -17.04 -1.57 -0.19
N PRO A 409 -18.19 -0.93 -0.45
CA PRO A 409 -19.44 -1.63 -0.71
C PRO A 409 -19.35 -2.60 -1.90
N ALA A 410 -18.46 -2.34 -2.86
CA ALA A 410 -18.25 -3.20 -4.02
C ALA A 410 -17.69 -4.58 -3.65
N ASP A 411 -17.09 -4.72 -2.46
CA ASP A 411 -16.59 -5.99 -1.93
C ASP A 411 -17.72 -6.84 -1.31
N TYR A 412 -18.95 -6.33 -1.27
CA TYR A 412 -20.13 -7.01 -0.71
C TYR A 412 -21.29 -7.05 -1.72
N PRO A 413 -21.11 -7.73 -2.88
CA PRO A 413 -22.16 -7.83 -3.89
C PRO A 413 -23.39 -8.60 -3.40
N SER A 414 -23.27 -9.43 -2.35
CA SER A 414 -24.35 -10.23 -1.80
C SER A 414 -24.30 -10.31 -0.27
N GLU A 415 -25.24 -11.05 0.33
CA GLU A 415 -25.22 -11.36 1.76
C GLU A 415 -24.12 -12.36 2.14
N ALA A 416 -23.55 -13.11 1.19
CA ALA A 416 -22.48 -14.06 1.47
C ALA A 416 -21.26 -13.36 2.06
N GLU A 417 -20.86 -12.22 1.49
CA GLU A 417 -19.68 -11.49 1.96
C GLU A 417 -19.90 -10.86 3.34
N TRP A 418 -21.13 -10.45 3.65
CA TRP A 418 -21.47 -9.98 4.99
C TRP A 418 -21.50 -11.10 6.03
N ARG A 419 -21.97 -12.30 5.64
CA ARG A 419 -21.89 -13.49 6.50
C ARG A 419 -20.45 -13.90 6.75
N ALA A 420 -19.59 -13.89 5.73
CA ALA A 420 -18.15 -14.12 5.89
C ALA A 420 -17.51 -13.08 6.81
N ARG A 421 -17.83 -11.78 6.65
CA ARG A 421 -17.32 -10.75 7.57
C ARG A 421 -17.73 -11.03 9.01
N LEU A 422 -18.99 -11.35 9.26
CA LEU A 422 -19.48 -11.67 10.60
C LEU A 422 -18.84 -12.97 11.15
N LEU A 423 -18.63 -13.99 10.31
CA LEU A 423 -17.95 -15.23 10.67
C LEU A 423 -16.53 -14.95 11.16
N ILE A 424 -15.77 -14.16 10.39
CA ILE A 424 -14.42 -13.71 10.74
C ILE A 424 -14.44 -12.97 12.08
N GLU A 425 -15.30 -11.97 12.23
CA GLU A 425 -15.35 -11.14 13.44
C GLU A 425 -15.79 -11.94 14.67
N ARG A 426 -16.58 -13.01 14.52
CA ARG A 426 -16.91 -13.92 15.65
C ARG A 426 -15.76 -14.82 16.06
N SER A 427 -14.82 -15.11 15.16
CA SER A 427 -13.73 -16.06 15.42
C SER A 427 -12.66 -15.54 16.38
N SER A 428 -11.90 -16.46 16.96
CA SER A 428 -10.73 -16.19 17.80
C SER A 428 -9.53 -15.65 17.02
N ALA A 429 -9.50 -15.77 15.69
CA ALA A 429 -8.40 -15.27 14.87
C ALA A 429 -8.17 -13.78 15.12
N ILE A 430 -6.93 -13.30 15.12
CA ILE A 430 -6.61 -11.88 15.27
C ILE A 430 -6.98 -11.16 13.96
N LYS A 431 -7.81 -10.11 14.04
CA LYS A 431 -8.16 -9.35 12.83
C LYS A 431 -7.22 -8.17 12.67
N CYS A 432 -6.79 -7.95 11.43
CA CYS A 432 -6.01 -6.79 11.03
C CYS A 432 -6.73 -6.08 9.87
N PRO A 433 -7.61 -5.12 10.15
CA PRO A 433 -8.11 -4.68 11.47
C PRO A 433 -9.38 -5.44 11.92
N SER A 434 -9.71 -5.38 13.22
CA SER A 434 -11.04 -5.72 13.74
C SER A 434 -12.13 -4.76 13.24
N ILE A 435 -13.39 -5.12 13.42
CA ILE A 435 -14.51 -4.24 13.04
C ILE A 435 -14.48 -2.88 13.76
N ALA A 436 -14.04 -2.84 15.03
CA ALA A 436 -13.90 -1.61 15.79
C ALA A 436 -12.79 -0.71 15.19
N HIS A 437 -11.59 -1.28 14.95
CA HIS A 437 -10.50 -0.56 14.28
C HIS A 437 -10.89 -0.06 12.89
N HIS A 438 -11.69 -0.82 12.12
CA HIS A 438 -12.22 -0.38 10.84
C HIS A 438 -13.14 0.84 11.00
N LEU A 439 -14.04 0.86 11.99
CA LEU A 439 -14.92 2.00 12.25
C LEU A 439 -14.15 3.26 12.69
N VAL A 440 -13.06 3.10 13.44
CA VAL A 440 -12.18 4.21 13.84
C VAL A 440 -11.63 4.98 12.62
N GLY A 441 -11.32 4.28 11.54
CA GLY A 441 -10.79 4.90 10.31
C GLY A 441 -11.80 5.74 9.52
N THR A 442 -13.09 5.73 9.91
CA THR A 442 -14.11 6.51 9.21
C THR A 442 -13.85 8.02 9.34
N LYS A 443 -14.13 8.76 8.27
CA LYS A 443 -13.96 10.22 8.23
C LYS A 443 -14.80 10.94 9.29
N LYS A 444 -15.95 10.36 9.65
CA LYS A 444 -16.78 10.90 10.74
C LYS A 444 -16.12 10.77 12.11
N ILE A 445 -15.42 9.66 12.41
CA ILE A 445 -14.66 9.54 13.65
C ILE A 445 -13.48 10.53 13.65
N GLN A 446 -12.74 10.64 12.54
CA GLN A 446 -11.67 11.64 12.41
C GLN A 446 -12.19 13.06 12.69
N GLN A 447 -13.34 13.43 12.14
CA GLN A 447 -13.99 14.72 12.39
C GLN A 447 -14.39 14.90 13.86
N GLU A 448 -14.94 13.86 14.50
CA GLU A 448 -15.37 13.93 15.89
C GLU A 448 -14.19 14.06 16.86
N LEU A 449 -13.08 13.36 16.59
CA LEU A 449 -11.84 13.47 17.36
C LEU A 449 -11.24 14.89 17.32
N ALA A 450 -11.54 15.67 16.28
CA ALA A 450 -11.07 17.05 16.16
C ALA A 450 -11.85 18.06 17.02
N LYS A 451 -12.96 17.65 17.65
CA LYS A 451 -13.72 18.53 18.56
C LYS A 451 -12.96 18.76 19.87
N GLU A 452 -13.24 19.90 20.50
CA GLU A 452 -12.70 20.23 21.83
C GLU A 452 -13.04 19.14 22.84
N ASN A 453 -12.06 18.80 23.70
CA ASN A 453 -12.18 17.83 24.80
C ASN A 453 -12.43 16.36 24.40
N VAL A 454 -12.43 16.02 23.10
CA VAL A 454 -12.63 14.62 22.67
C VAL A 454 -11.33 13.83 22.71
N LEU A 455 -10.20 14.40 22.28
CA LEU A 455 -8.89 13.72 22.36
C LEU A 455 -8.50 13.37 23.80
N GLU A 456 -8.83 14.26 24.74
CA GLU A 456 -8.58 14.13 26.18
C GLU A 456 -9.28 12.91 26.81
N ARG A 457 -10.29 12.34 26.14
CA ARG A 457 -10.91 11.07 26.57
C ARG A 457 -10.04 9.86 26.29
N PHE A 458 -9.15 9.97 25.30
CA PHE A 458 -8.40 8.86 24.76
C PHE A 458 -6.89 9.00 24.97
N LEU A 459 -6.36 10.20 25.16
CA LEU A 459 -4.94 10.43 25.44
C LEU A 459 -4.80 11.17 26.77
N ASP A 460 -3.86 10.72 27.60
CA ASP A 460 -3.66 11.29 28.95
C ASP A 460 -2.58 12.38 28.97
N ASN A 461 -1.59 12.28 28.08
CA ASN A 461 -0.46 13.19 28.03
C ASN A 461 -0.82 14.46 27.26
N GLN A 462 -0.82 15.59 27.96
CA GLN A 462 -1.16 16.90 27.39
C GLN A 462 -0.28 17.28 26.18
N SER A 463 1.01 16.98 26.21
CA SER A 463 1.91 17.24 25.08
C SER A 463 1.55 16.39 23.86
N ASP A 464 1.18 15.12 24.06
CA ASP A 464 0.78 14.23 22.98
C ASP A 464 -0.54 14.69 22.35
N ILE A 465 -1.51 15.09 23.19
CA ILE A 465 -2.78 15.68 22.75
C ILE A 465 -2.54 16.93 21.90
N GLU A 466 -1.66 17.83 22.36
CA GLU A 466 -1.30 19.04 21.62
C GLU A 466 -0.62 18.72 20.29
N ASN A 467 0.26 17.71 20.26
CA ASN A 467 0.94 17.30 19.04
C ASN A 467 -0.03 16.69 18.01
N VAL A 468 -0.93 15.82 18.45
CA VAL A 468 -2.01 15.28 17.59
C VAL A 468 -2.90 16.42 17.09
N ARG A 469 -3.34 17.32 17.97
CA ARG A 469 -4.20 18.45 17.60
C ARG A 469 -3.56 19.39 16.59
N LYS A 470 -2.24 19.63 16.65
CA LYS A 470 -1.52 20.49 15.71
C LYS A 470 -1.60 20.01 14.26
N CYS A 471 -1.82 18.71 14.03
CA CYS A 471 -1.93 18.17 12.67
C CYS A 471 -3.37 18.08 12.16
N PHE A 472 -4.39 18.45 12.94
CA PHE A 472 -5.76 18.47 12.44
C PHE A 472 -6.02 19.70 11.57
N ALA A 473 -6.51 19.45 10.37
CA ALA A 473 -7.11 20.48 9.54
C ALA A 473 -8.48 20.90 10.10
N GLY A 474 -9.12 21.88 9.46
CA GLY A 474 -10.50 22.21 9.74
C GLY A 474 -11.43 21.05 9.37
N LEU A 475 -12.08 20.46 10.39
CA LEU A 475 -12.95 19.29 10.24
C LEU A 475 -14.31 19.56 10.89
N TRP A 476 -15.37 19.56 10.07
CA TRP A 476 -16.70 19.94 10.53
C TRP A 476 -17.78 18.94 10.10
N SER A 477 -18.81 18.82 10.93
CA SER A 477 -20.05 18.12 10.59
C SER A 477 -20.93 18.99 9.69
N LEU A 478 -21.71 18.37 8.80
CA LEU A 478 -22.73 19.06 7.99
C LEU A 478 -23.93 19.58 8.83
N GLU A 479 -23.89 19.38 10.14
CA GLU A 479 -24.84 19.96 11.09
C GLU A 479 -24.48 21.41 11.47
N ASN A 480 -23.30 21.89 11.07
CA ASN A 480 -22.89 23.27 11.30
C ASN A 480 -23.29 24.14 10.11
N ASP A 481 -24.47 24.74 10.18
CA ASP A 481 -25.03 25.58 9.11
C ASP A 481 -24.11 26.75 8.72
N ILE A 482 -23.32 27.29 9.68
CA ILE A 482 -22.37 28.38 9.41
C ILE A 482 -21.28 27.88 8.46
N ILE A 483 -20.69 26.72 8.74
CA ILE A 483 -19.65 26.12 7.90
C ILE A 483 -20.23 25.65 6.57
N VAL A 484 -21.45 25.10 6.56
CA VAL A 484 -22.13 24.70 5.33
C VAL A 484 -22.37 25.89 4.41
N ASN A 485 -22.84 27.02 4.93
CA ASN A 485 -23.03 28.24 4.14
C ASN A 485 -21.69 28.78 3.62
N SER A 486 -20.64 28.79 4.44
CA SER A 486 -19.30 29.18 4.01
C SER A 486 -18.76 28.27 2.90
N ALA A 487 -19.01 26.96 2.97
CA ALA A 487 -18.60 26.00 1.95
C ALA A 487 -19.41 26.15 0.64
N ILE A 488 -20.65 26.64 0.71
CA ILE A 488 -21.45 26.98 -0.48
C ILE A 488 -20.92 28.26 -1.14
N GLU A 489 -20.53 29.25 -0.34
CA GLU A 489 -20.00 30.55 -0.81
C GLU A 489 -18.59 30.45 -1.39
N SER A 490 -17.73 29.59 -0.82
CA SER A 490 -16.31 29.43 -1.23
C SER A 490 -15.93 27.95 -1.35
N PRO A 491 -16.53 27.20 -2.30
CA PRO A 491 -16.36 25.74 -2.38
C PRO A 491 -14.93 25.27 -2.65
N GLU A 492 -14.09 26.11 -3.24
CA GLU A 492 -12.67 25.85 -3.49
C GLU A 492 -11.82 25.69 -2.22
N LEU A 493 -12.33 26.17 -1.07
CA LEU A 493 -11.66 26.06 0.23
C LEU A 493 -12.02 24.79 1.00
N PHE A 494 -12.97 23.97 0.49
CA PHE A 494 -13.52 22.82 1.21
C PHE A 494 -13.45 21.53 0.40
N VAL A 495 -13.36 20.41 1.12
CA VAL A 495 -13.47 19.07 0.57
C VAL A 495 -14.61 18.34 1.29
N LEU A 496 -15.59 17.86 0.54
CA LEU A 496 -16.66 17.02 1.08
C LEU A 496 -16.29 15.53 0.91
N LYS A 497 -16.21 14.82 2.04
CA LYS A 497 -15.80 13.41 2.09
C LYS A 497 -16.97 12.50 2.51
N PRO A 498 -17.37 11.50 1.71
CA PRO A 498 -18.26 10.44 2.17
C PRO A 498 -17.50 9.44 3.05
N GLN A 499 -18.22 8.55 3.73
CA GLN A 499 -17.65 7.49 4.57
C GLN A 499 -17.15 6.31 3.72
N ARG A 500 -16.10 6.53 2.92
CA ARG A 500 -15.51 5.54 2.03
C ARG A 500 -13.98 5.60 2.10
N GLU A 501 -13.37 4.48 1.75
CA GLU A 501 -11.91 4.31 1.64
C GLU A 501 -11.51 3.92 0.21
N GLY A 502 -10.24 4.16 -0.17
CA GLY A 502 -9.67 3.70 -1.45
C GLY A 502 -9.69 4.68 -2.63
N GLY A 503 -10.01 5.96 -2.40
CA GLY A 503 -9.92 7.04 -3.40
C GLY A 503 -11.09 7.10 -4.42
N GLY A 504 -11.17 8.21 -5.17
CA GLY A 504 -12.13 8.39 -6.28
C GLY A 504 -13.55 8.86 -5.91
N ILE A 505 -13.81 9.17 -4.64
CA ILE A 505 -15.17 9.47 -4.12
C ILE A 505 -15.22 10.85 -3.42
N THR A 506 -14.13 11.62 -3.44
CA THR A 506 -14.11 13.01 -2.98
C THR A 506 -14.71 13.92 -4.04
N SER A 507 -15.76 14.67 -3.68
CA SER A 507 -16.24 15.77 -4.52
C SER A 507 -15.40 17.01 -4.22
N VAL A 508 -14.48 17.33 -5.14
CA VAL A 508 -13.92 18.67 -5.29
C VAL A 508 -14.75 19.33 -6.37
N SER A 509 -15.41 20.46 -6.07
CA SER A 509 -16.36 21.09 -6.99
C SER A 509 -15.70 21.42 -8.34
N PRO A 510 -16.36 21.13 -9.49
CA PRO A 510 -15.88 21.51 -10.82
C PRO A 510 -16.15 23.00 -11.15
N CYS A 511 -16.28 23.89 -10.16
CA CYS A 511 -16.74 25.27 -10.35
C CYS A 511 -15.73 26.21 -11.04
N SER A 512 -14.63 25.70 -11.61
CA SER A 512 -13.67 26.51 -12.37
C SER A 512 -13.79 26.39 -13.90
N GLN A 513 -14.82 25.74 -14.45
CA GLN A 513 -14.98 25.62 -15.92
C GLN A 513 -16.24 26.20 -16.56
N ASN A 514 -17.16 26.86 -15.84
CA ASN A 514 -18.33 27.50 -16.49
C ASN A 514 -18.65 28.87 -15.90
N VAL A 515 -17.72 29.83 -16.04
CA VAL A 515 -18.06 31.26 -16.02
C VAL A 515 -18.00 31.75 -17.48
N GLY A 516 -19.09 31.54 -18.20
CA GLY A 516 -19.23 31.93 -19.59
C GLY A 516 -20.52 31.38 -20.18
N HIS A 517 -21.53 32.24 -20.26
CA HIS A 517 -22.91 32.00 -20.72
C HIS A 517 -23.89 31.44 -19.69
N TYR A 518 -24.39 32.35 -18.85
CA TYR A 518 -25.84 32.59 -18.73
C TYR A 518 -26.10 34.09 -18.87
#